data_AF-A0A9N9I6B3-F1
#
_entry.id   AF-A0A9N9I6B3-F1
#
_cell.length_a   1.000
_cell.length_b   1.000
_cell.length_c   1.000
_cell.angle_alpha   90.00
_cell.angle_beta   90.00
_cell.angle_gamma   90.00
#
_symmetry.space_group_name_H-M   'P 1'
#
loop_
_entity.id
_entity.type
_entity.pdbx_description
1 polymer ?
#
loop_
_entity_poly.entity_id
_entity_poly.type
_entity_poly.pdbx_seq_one_letter_code
_entity_poly.pdbx_strand_id
1 'polypeptide(L)'
;FALTDKSSAQMAKNIQKIYDDPKEPLSWPNCFNSDKGTEYLGDCKSLLLKHDVKIQYAKSKKGNAIAERDHQEFEKHGYIQQDAKDFLLPLSERSRDWVRSLHAND
;
A
#
# COMPACT_ATOMS: atom_id res chain seq x y z
N PHE A 1 1.27 5.99 3.62
CA PHE A 1 2.34 5.61 4.56
C PHE A 1 3.36 4.68 3.89
N ALA A 2 4.67 4.94 4.00
CA ALA A 2 5.70 4.01 3.53
C ALA A 2 5.91 2.87 4.54
N LEU A 3 5.90 1.62 4.08
CA LEU A 3 6.09 0.45 4.94
C LEU A 3 7.58 0.27 5.26
N THR A 4 7.98 0.57 6.49
CA THR A 4 9.34 0.27 6.99
C THR A 4 9.48 -1.15 7.51
N ASP A 5 8.35 -1.80 7.81
CA ASP A 5 8.24 -3.20 8.21
C ASP A 5 7.12 -3.85 7.39
N LYS A 6 7.44 -4.97 6.74
CA LYS A 6 6.52 -5.77 5.92
C LYS A 6 6.09 -7.06 6.62
N SER A 7 6.28 -7.14 7.95
CA SER A 7 5.75 -8.24 8.74
C SER A 7 4.23 -8.35 8.58
N SER A 8 3.72 -9.58 8.67
CA SER A 8 2.28 -9.83 8.59
C SER A 8 1.49 -9.04 9.65
N ALA A 9 2.04 -8.91 10.86
CA ALA A 9 1.47 -8.10 11.93
C ALA A 9 1.33 -6.62 11.53
N GLN A 10 2.35 -6.06 10.89
CA GLN A 10 2.34 -4.67 10.46
C GLN A 10 1.40 -4.46 9.27
N MET A 11 1.34 -5.40 8.33
CA MET A 11 0.37 -5.39 7.23
C MET A 11 -1.07 -5.42 7.73
N ALA A 12 -1.38 -6.31 8.68
CA ALA A 12 -2.70 -6.38 9.29
C ALA A 12 -3.12 -5.04 9.89
N LYS A 13 -2.24 -4.40 10.68
CA LYS A 13 -2.50 -3.07 11.27
C LYS A 13 -2.77 -2.00 10.21
N ASN A 14 -2.05 -2.03 9.09
CA ASN A 14 -2.20 -1.02 8.04
C ASN A 14 -3.49 -1.22 7.25
N ILE A 15 -3.83 -2.46 6.90
CA ILE A 15 -5.12 -2.80 6.28
C ILE A 15 -6.27 -2.38 7.19
N GLN A 16 -6.18 -2.71 8.48
CA GLN A 16 -7.18 -2.34 9.49
C GLN A 16 -7.38 -0.82 9.56
N LYS A 17 -6.31 -0.03 9.46
CA LYS A 17 -6.40 1.44 9.45
C LYS A 17 -7.10 2.00 8.21
N ILE A 18 -6.91 1.38 7.05
CA ILE A 18 -7.56 1.83 5.80
C ILE A 18 -9.07 1.63 5.89
N TYR A 19 -9.53 0.47 6.39
CA TYR A 19 -10.96 0.18 6.45
C TYR A 19 -11.67 0.81 7.65
N ASP A 20 -10.99 0.96 8.78
CA ASP A 20 -11.57 1.57 9.98
C ASP A 20 -11.20 3.05 10.14
N ASP A 21 -10.77 3.75 9.09
CA ASP A 21 -10.52 5.20 9.18
C ASP A 21 -11.84 5.92 9.48
N PRO A 22 -11.98 6.61 10.63
CA PRO A 22 -13.21 7.31 10.98
C PRO A 22 -13.47 8.54 10.10
N LYS A 23 -12.45 9.06 9.40
CA LYS A 23 -12.59 10.19 8.47
C LYS A 23 -13.11 9.74 7.11
N GLU A 24 -12.68 8.56 6.69
CA GLU A 24 -12.99 7.96 5.39
C GLU A 24 -13.36 6.49 5.55
N PRO A 25 -14.57 6.20 6.06
CA PRO A 25 -14.95 4.83 6.37
C PRO A 25 -15.14 4.02 5.09
N LEU A 26 -14.19 3.12 4.82
CA LEU A 26 -14.30 2.14 3.75
C LEU A 26 -14.96 0.86 4.29
N SER A 27 -15.94 0.34 3.55
CA SER A 27 -16.52 -0.96 3.88
C SER A 27 -15.50 -2.07 3.63
N TRP A 28 -15.41 -3.01 4.58
CA TRP A 28 -14.64 -4.24 4.39
C TRP A 28 -15.12 -4.98 3.12
N PRO A 29 -14.19 -5.46 2.28
CA PRO A 29 -14.56 -6.07 1.01
C PRO A 29 -15.04 -7.51 1.21
N ASN A 30 -15.92 -7.98 0.33
CA ASN A 30 -16.32 -9.40 0.33
C ASN A 30 -15.16 -10.34 -0.05
N CYS A 31 -14.17 -9.82 -0.78
CA CYS A 31 -13.03 -10.59 -1.25
C CYS A 31 -11.75 -9.73 -1.28
N PHE A 32 -10.65 -10.28 -0.80
CA PHE A 32 -9.32 -9.72 -0.86
C PHE A 32 -8.44 -10.56 -1.78
N ASN A 33 -7.97 -9.98 -2.88
CA ASN A 33 -7.09 -10.65 -3.82
C ASN A 33 -5.64 -10.24 -3.55
N SER A 34 -4.77 -11.20 -3.25
CA SER A 34 -3.36 -10.97 -2.99
C SER A 34 -2.49 -11.98 -3.73
N ASP A 35 -1.19 -11.72 -3.80
CA ASP A 35 -0.25 -12.79 -4.08
C ASP A 35 -0.08 -13.72 -2.85
N LYS A 36 0.79 -14.71 -2.97
CA LYS A 36 1.13 -15.64 -1.88
C LYS A 36 2.28 -15.12 -1.00
N GLY A 37 2.50 -13.81 -0.94
CA GLY A 37 3.49 -13.18 -0.09
C GLY A 37 3.27 -13.51 1.38
N THR A 38 4.36 -13.65 2.14
CA THR A 38 4.31 -14.02 3.56
C THR A 38 3.67 -12.93 4.42
N GLU A 39 3.70 -11.69 3.94
CA GLU A 39 3.09 -10.52 4.56
C GLU A 39 1.55 -10.58 4.60
N TYR A 40 0.92 -11.33 3.68
CA TYR A 40 -0.55 -11.53 3.66
C TYR A 40 -1.00 -12.80 4.40
N LEU A 41 -0.05 -13.58 4.93
CA LEU A 41 -0.34 -14.76 5.74
C LEU A 41 -0.49 -14.38 7.23
N GLY A 42 -0.43 -15.34 8.15
CA GLY A 42 -0.36 -15.09 9.60
C GLY A 42 -1.47 -14.17 10.12
N ASP A 43 -1.06 -13.10 10.79
CA ASP A 43 -1.96 -12.10 11.40
C ASP A 43 -2.84 -11.39 10.36
N CYS A 44 -2.30 -11.07 9.19
CA CYS A 44 -3.06 -10.46 8.09
C CYS A 44 -4.18 -11.38 7.61
N LYS A 45 -3.90 -12.68 7.46
CA LYS A 45 -4.91 -13.67 7.12
C LYS A 45 -5.98 -13.77 8.20
N SER A 46 -5.58 -13.82 9.47
CA SER A 46 -6.50 -13.88 10.62
C SER A 46 -7.41 -12.65 10.68
N LEU A 47 -6.88 -11.46 10.38
CA LEU A 47 -7.65 -10.21 10.32
C LEU A 47 -8.74 -10.27 9.24
N LEU A 48 -8.38 -10.65 8.02
CA LEU A 48 -9.32 -10.72 6.91
C LEU A 48 -10.46 -11.70 7.20
N LEU A 49 -10.13 -12.87 7.77
CA LEU A 49 -11.13 -13.86 8.16
C LEU A 49 -12.05 -13.37 9.29
N LYS A 50 -11.54 -12.56 10.23
CA LYS A 50 -12.34 -11.97 11.32
C LYS A 50 -13.45 -11.04 10.78
N HIS A 51 -13.21 -10.41 9.64
CA HIS A 51 -14.15 -9.51 8.97
C HIS A 51 -14.92 -10.21 7.83
N ASP A 52 -15.00 -11.54 7.86
CA ASP A 52 -15.70 -12.37 6.85
C ASP A 52 -15.22 -12.17 5.41
N VAL A 53 -13.98 -11.69 5.23
CA VAL A 53 -13.40 -11.44 3.92
C VAL A 53 -12.83 -12.73 3.33
N LYS A 54 -13.28 -13.08 2.12
CA LYS A 54 -12.72 -14.21 1.38
C LYS A 54 -11.36 -13.86 0.81
N ILE A 55 -10.37 -14.71 1.03
CA ILE A 55 -9.01 -14.47 0.50
C ILE A 55 -8.85 -15.26 -0.80
N GLN A 56 -8.54 -14.55 -1.87
CA GLN A 56 -8.17 -15.14 -3.16
C GLN A 56 -6.69 -14.89 -3.42
N TYR A 57 -6.01 -15.94 -3.89
CA TYR A 57 -4.62 -15.83 -4.27
C TYR A 57 -4.49 -15.81 -5.79
N ALA A 58 -3.79 -14.80 -6.32
CA ALA A 58 -3.53 -14.71 -7.74
C ALA A 58 -2.79 -15.95 -8.25
N LYS A 59 -3.36 -16.60 -9.25
CA LYS A 59 -2.78 -17.80 -9.89
C LYS A 59 -1.73 -17.47 -10.95
N SER A 60 -1.70 -16.23 -11.40
CA SER A 60 -0.76 -15.72 -12.40
C SER A 60 -0.55 -14.23 -12.19
N LYS A 61 0.53 -13.67 -12.76
CA LYS A 61 0.82 -12.22 -12.70
C LYS A 61 -0.36 -11.35 -13.15
N LYS A 62 -1.13 -11.82 -14.15
CA LYS A 62 -2.32 -11.13 -14.65
C LYS A 62 -3.40 -10.91 -13.57
N GLY A 63 -3.46 -11.77 -12.55
CA GLY A 63 -4.42 -11.65 -11.45
C GLY A 63 -4.20 -10.43 -10.56
N ASN A 64 -2.99 -9.87 -10.56
CA ASN A 64 -2.63 -8.65 -9.82
C ASN A 64 -2.26 -7.49 -10.77
N ALA A 65 -2.55 -7.60 -12.06
CA ALA A 65 -2.09 -6.64 -13.06
C ALA A 65 -2.59 -5.21 -12.81
N ILE A 66 -3.77 -5.04 -12.21
CA ILE A 66 -4.29 -3.70 -11.86
C ILE A 66 -3.44 -3.09 -10.75
N ALA A 67 -3.18 -3.82 -9.67
CA ALA A 67 -2.33 -3.35 -8.57
C ALA A 67 -0.89 -3.10 -9.04
N GLU A 68 -0.33 -3.97 -9.89
CA GLU A 68 0.99 -3.76 -10.49
C GLU A 68 1.02 -2.51 -11.39
N ARG A 69 -0.02 -2.30 -12.21
CA ARG A 69 -0.09 -1.12 -13.10
C ARG A 69 -0.23 0.16 -12.31
N ASP A 70 -1.09 0.18 -11.30
CA ASP A 70 -1.28 1.31 -10.40
C ASP A 70 0.04 1.68 -9.70
N HIS A 71 0.75 0.70 -9.15
CA HIS A 71 2.06 0.90 -8.55
C HIS A 71 3.07 1.50 -9.54
N GLN A 72 3.13 0.98 -10.78
CA GLN A 72 4.05 1.49 -11.80
C GLN A 72 3.73 2.92 -12.23
N GLU A 73 2.45 3.29 -12.37
CA GLU A 73 2.08 4.67 -12.67
C GLU A 73 2.38 5.60 -11.49
N PHE A 74 2.14 5.15 -10.26
CA PHE A 74 2.55 5.88 -9.06
C PHE A 74 4.06 6.12 -9.03
N GLU A 75 4.88 5.08 -9.25
CA GLU A 75 6.34 5.22 -9.27
C GLU A 75 6.81 6.18 -10.36
N LYS A 76 6.25 6.07 -11.57
CA LYS A 76 6.60 6.93 -12.69
C LYS A 76 6.38 8.40 -12.36
N HIS A 77 5.23 8.74 -11.80
CA HIS A 77 4.92 10.13 -11.47
C HIS A 77 5.61 10.60 -10.19
N GLY A 78 5.68 9.74 -9.18
CA GLY A 78 6.27 10.04 -7.88
C GLY A 78 7.77 10.29 -7.96
N TYR A 79 8.53 9.43 -8.65
CA TYR A 79 9.98 9.61 -8.77
C TYR A 79 10.34 10.83 -9.62
N ILE A 80 9.60 11.12 -10.69
CA ILE A 80 9.82 12.35 -11.49
C ILE A 80 9.66 13.60 -10.62
N GLN A 81 8.60 13.66 -9.80
CA GLN A 81 8.38 14.78 -8.90
C GLN A 81 9.45 14.87 -7.80
N GLN A 82 9.91 13.74 -7.28
CA GLN A 82 10.98 13.69 -6.30
C GLN A 82 12.30 14.17 -6.89
N ASP A 83 12.71 13.63 -8.04
CA ASP A 83 13.95 13.98 -8.72
C ASP A 83 13.98 15.48 -9.06
N ALA A 84 12.88 16.03 -9.56
CA ALA A 84 12.78 17.46 -9.85
C ALA A 84 13.02 18.34 -8.62
N LYS A 85 12.59 17.90 -7.43
CA LYS A 85 12.86 18.61 -6.17
C LYS A 85 14.29 18.38 -5.69
N ASP A 86 14.80 17.16 -5.78
CA ASP A 86 16.16 16.80 -5.36
C ASP A 86 17.22 17.53 -6.20
N PHE A 87 16.96 17.80 -7.49
CA PHE A 87 17.82 18.62 -8.35
C PHE A 87 18.03 20.05 -7.86
N LEU A 88 17.10 20.59 -7.07
CA LEU A 88 17.18 21.96 -6.52
C LEU A 88 17.89 21.98 -5.15
N LEU A 89 18.17 20.81 -4.56
CA LEU A 89 18.80 20.69 -3.26
C LEU A 89 20.30 20.45 -3.38
N PRO A 90 21.10 20.82 -2.35
CA PRO A 90 22.49 20.41 -2.27
C PRO A 90 22.62 18.87 -2.32
N LEU A 91 23.71 18.36 -2.89
CA LEU A 91 23.96 16.91 -3.02
C LEU A 91 23.93 16.13 -1.68
N SER A 92 24.08 16.82 -0.55
CA SER A 92 23.99 16.25 0.80
C SER A 92 22.55 16.10 1.32
N GLU A 93 21.56 16.62 0.60
CA GLU A 93 20.16 16.67 1.03
C GLU A 93 19.26 15.89 0.07
N ARG A 94 18.14 15.37 0.60
CA ARG A 94 17.07 14.76 -0.18
C ARG A 94 15.71 15.28 0.26
N SER A 95 14.87 15.60 -0.70
CA SER A 95 13.51 16.07 -0.49
C SER A 95 12.66 14.97 0.12
N ARG A 96 11.98 15.31 1.21
CA ARG A 96 10.96 14.47 1.85
C ARG A 96 9.56 15.03 1.62
N ASP A 97 9.42 16.01 0.73
CA ASP A 97 8.15 16.68 0.50
C ASP A 97 7.08 15.72 -0.03
N TRP A 98 7.47 14.76 -0.87
CA TRP A 98 6.58 13.74 -1.39
C TRP A 98 5.91 12.92 -0.27
N VAL A 99 6.59 12.74 0.88
CA VAL A 99 6.03 12.07 2.06
C VAL A 99 4.86 12.86 2.64
N ARG A 100 4.88 14.19 2.54
CA ARG A 100 3.79 15.07 2.96
C ARG A 100 2.67 15.13 1.92
N SER A 101 3.04 15.15 0.63
CA SER A 101 2.10 15.19 -0.49
C SER A 101 1.28 13.90 -0.64
N LEU A 102 1.80 12.76 -0.18
CA LEU A 102 1.05 11.51 -0.07
C LEU A 102 -0.18 11.59 0.84
N HIS A 103 -0.27 12.57 1.75
CA HIS A 103 -1.42 12.74 2.64
C HIS A 103 -2.40 13.82 2.15
N ALA A 104 -2.13 14.48 1.03
CA ALA A 104 -2.89 15.64 0.55
C ALA A 104 -3.81 15.35 -0.65
N ASN A 105 -3.73 14.13 -1.20
CA ASN A 105 -4.54 13.67 -2.33
C ASN A 105 -5.44 12.47 -1.98
N ASP A 106 -5.50 12.11 -0.70
CA ASP A 106 -6.60 11.33 -0.12
C ASP A 106 -7.62 12.36 0.41
#